data_AF-A0A1G6RT09-F1
#
_entry.id   AF-A0A1G6RT09-F1
#
_cell.length_a   1.000
_cell.length_b   1.000
_cell.length_c   1.000
_cell.angle_alpha   90.00
_cell.angle_beta   90.00
_cell.angle_gamma   90.00
#
_symmetry.space_group_name_H-M   'P 1'
#
loop_
_entity.id
_entity.type
_entity.pdbx_description
1 polymer ?
#
loop_
_entity_poly.entity_id
_entity_poly.type
_entity_poly.pdbx_seq_one_letter_code
_entity_poly.pdbx_strand_id
1 'polypeptide(L)'
;MSVLHPVGPEEPRTYWLRRAAVLVALLLVVLVAVWAFRPAGDDELAAVPGSTPSSTPAAGASASPGPSTSPSPTPSSGPSPSVSPDTGGQGASEQEAEEKAAAEEKAEADKKAEADKKAEADKKAEADKKAEADKKAEAEKKAEEEAEAEPARCASEDLRVTLTGSATPSVGEDHELELSVINGTSGTCELTVDQGSFELRIYSGTDRIWTTDQCAEWLPATTVTLEPEQAHEWTTTWQGRRSEDDCGLDEDALRPGTYVATAVFEKAEPVQLVMRLG
;
A
#
# COMPACT_ATOMS: atom_id res chain seq x y z
N MET A 1 -34.86 -25.89 3.28
CA MET A 1 -34.44 -24.64 3.93
C MET A 1 -33.34 -24.99 4.91
N SER A 2 -32.08 -24.77 4.53
CA SER A 2 -30.93 -25.16 5.35
C SER A 2 -30.53 -23.99 6.24
N VAL A 3 -30.74 -24.13 7.55
CA VAL A 3 -30.11 -23.23 8.52
C VAL A 3 -28.62 -23.54 8.60
N LEU A 4 -27.77 -22.54 8.38
CA LEU A 4 -26.33 -22.69 8.61
C LEU A 4 -26.11 -22.77 10.13
N HIS A 5 -25.41 -23.81 10.59
CA HIS A 5 -24.85 -23.83 11.93
C HIS A 5 -23.52 -23.06 11.91
N PRO A 6 -23.37 -21.93 12.63
CA PRO A 6 -22.10 -21.25 12.74
C PRO A 6 -21.12 -22.11 13.58
N VAL A 7 -19.87 -22.16 13.14
CA VAL A 7 -18.76 -22.82 13.84
C VAL A 7 -17.94 -21.79 14.63
N GLY A 8 -17.32 -22.22 15.73
CA GLY A 8 -16.35 -21.42 16.50
C GLY A 8 -16.75 -21.17 17.96
N PRO A 9 -16.11 -21.85 18.93
CA PRO A 9 -16.26 -21.55 20.36
C PRO A 9 -15.37 -20.38 20.80
N GLU A 10 -15.46 -19.24 20.11
CA GLU A 10 -14.96 -17.96 20.64
C GLU A 10 -15.72 -17.62 21.94
N GLU A 11 -15.02 -17.24 23.02
CA GLU A 11 -15.71 -16.96 24.28
C GLU A 11 -16.74 -15.82 24.09
N PRO A 12 -18.06 -16.05 24.34
CA PRO A 12 -19.08 -15.01 24.19
C PRO A 12 -18.79 -13.76 25.03
N ARG A 13 -18.00 -13.95 26.09
CA ARG A 13 -17.47 -12.89 26.96
C ARG A 13 -16.61 -11.88 26.21
N THR A 14 -15.75 -12.29 25.28
CA THR A 14 -14.82 -11.38 24.59
C THR A 14 -15.55 -10.41 23.68
N TYR A 15 -16.55 -10.91 22.92
CA TYR A 15 -17.45 -10.08 22.12
C TYR A 15 -18.24 -9.10 22.99
N TRP A 16 -18.85 -9.59 24.08
CA TRP A 16 -19.58 -8.73 25.01
C TRP A 16 -18.69 -7.75 25.79
N LEU A 17 -17.43 -8.09 26.10
CA LEU A 17 -16.47 -7.16 26.72
C LEU A 17 -16.12 -6.03 25.77
N ARG A 18 -15.78 -6.32 24.50
CA ARG A 18 -15.49 -5.27 23.50
C ARG A 18 -16.71 -4.37 23.29
N ARG A 19 -17.91 -4.95 23.18
CA ARG A 19 -19.16 -4.19 23.00
C ARG A 19 -19.55 -3.37 24.26
N ALA A 20 -19.32 -3.90 25.46
CA ALA A 20 -19.53 -3.18 26.72
C ALA A 20 -18.51 -2.05 26.91
N ALA A 21 -17.23 -2.26 26.57
CA ALA A 21 -16.20 -1.24 26.61
C ALA A 21 -16.53 -0.06 25.69
N VAL A 22 -17.00 -0.33 24.47
CA VAL A 22 -17.50 0.71 23.54
C VAL A 22 -18.69 1.47 24.15
N LEU A 23 -19.68 0.78 24.73
CA LEU A 23 -20.83 1.43 25.37
C LEU A 23 -20.44 2.30 26.58
N VAL A 24 -19.46 1.86 27.39
CA VAL A 24 -18.93 2.65 28.52
C VAL A 24 -18.14 3.86 28.03
N ALA A 25 -17.30 3.71 27.01
CA ALA A 25 -16.57 4.83 26.40
C ALA A 25 -17.52 5.88 25.81
N LEU A 26 -18.57 5.44 25.10
CA LEU A 26 -19.59 6.33 24.52
C LEU A 26 -20.38 7.07 25.63
N LEU A 27 -20.75 6.38 26.72
CA LEU A 27 -21.34 7.01 27.90
C LEU A 27 -20.42 8.05 28.56
N LEU A 28 -19.12 7.78 28.66
CA LEU A 28 -18.15 8.73 29.19
C LEU A 28 -18.00 9.96 28.28
N VAL A 29 -17.95 9.78 26.96
CA VAL A 29 -17.94 10.90 25.99
C VAL A 29 -19.22 11.74 26.11
N VAL A 30 -20.39 11.12 26.24
CA VAL A 30 -21.65 11.85 26.45
C VAL A 30 -21.67 12.59 27.79
N LEU A 31 -21.14 12.01 28.87
CA LEU A 31 -21.03 12.69 30.17
C LEU A 31 -20.05 13.88 30.12
N VAL A 32 -18.93 13.76 29.43
CA VAL A 32 -17.97 14.85 29.21
C VAL A 32 -18.61 15.95 28.34
N ALA A 33 -19.34 15.59 27.28
CA ALA A 33 -20.08 16.56 26.46
C ALA A 33 -21.16 17.28 27.29
N VAL A 34 -21.97 16.57 28.08
CA VAL A 34 -22.99 17.15 28.97
C VAL A 34 -22.39 17.97 30.12
N TRP A 35 -21.08 17.82 30.41
CA TRP A 35 -20.35 18.67 31.36
C TRP A 35 -19.77 19.92 30.67
N ALA A 36 -19.11 19.76 29.52
CA ALA A 36 -18.50 20.84 28.75
C ALA A 36 -19.51 21.78 28.08
N PHE A 37 -20.65 21.24 27.62
CA PHE A 37 -21.77 22.00 27.06
C PHE A 37 -22.85 22.32 28.11
N ARG A 38 -22.49 22.40 29.41
CA ARG A 38 -23.36 23.12 30.35
C ARG A 38 -23.30 24.61 30.03
N PRO A 39 -24.43 25.28 29.77
CA PRO A 39 -24.42 26.72 29.54
C PRO A 39 -24.05 27.45 30.84
N ALA A 40 -22.80 27.89 30.93
CA ALA A 40 -22.46 29.05 31.74
C ALA A 40 -23.05 30.28 31.06
N GLY A 41 -23.66 31.17 31.84
CA GLY A 41 -24.43 32.31 31.30
C GLY A 41 -23.55 33.34 30.59
N ASP A 42 -24.18 34.01 29.62
CA ASP A 42 -23.62 35.10 28.83
C ASP A 42 -23.29 36.32 29.71
N ASP A 43 -22.13 36.97 29.47
CA ASP A 43 -21.87 38.32 29.98
C ASP A 43 -21.23 39.20 28.90
N GLU A 44 -21.72 40.42 28.83
CA GLU A 44 -21.90 41.28 27.67
C GLU A 44 -20.69 42.19 27.34
N LEU A 45 -20.50 42.49 26.05
CA LEU A 45 -19.82 43.67 25.44
C LEU A 45 -18.66 44.40 26.14
N ALA A 46 -17.55 44.55 25.41
CA ALA A 46 -16.77 45.81 25.35
C ALA A 46 -16.07 45.96 23.99
N ALA A 47 -15.86 47.19 23.49
CA ALA A 47 -15.40 47.42 22.11
C ALA A 47 -14.42 48.61 21.93
N VAL A 48 -13.34 48.36 21.15
CA VAL A 48 -12.53 49.29 20.29
C VAL A 48 -11.92 50.57 20.92
N PRO A 49 -11.11 51.39 20.21
CA PRO A 49 -10.11 51.15 19.13
C PRO A 49 -8.68 51.63 19.54
N GLY A 50 -7.67 51.55 18.66
CA GLY A 50 -6.35 52.19 18.93
C GLY A 50 -5.23 52.10 17.88
N SER A 51 -5.19 53.09 16.97
CA SER A 51 -4.10 53.69 16.16
C SER A 51 -2.70 53.04 15.93
N THR A 52 -2.18 53.29 14.72
CA THR A 52 -0.80 53.11 14.19
C THR A 52 0.13 54.31 14.57
N PRO A 53 1.40 54.48 14.09
CA PRO A 53 2.26 53.65 13.21
C PRO A 53 3.78 53.52 13.59
N SER A 54 4.50 52.71 12.79
CA SER A 54 5.94 52.85 12.38
C SER A 54 7.10 52.82 13.40
N SER A 55 8.16 52.02 13.10
CA SER A 55 9.57 52.48 13.11
C SER A 55 10.61 51.42 12.62
N THR A 56 11.58 51.91 11.83
CA THR A 56 13.00 51.46 11.70
C THR A 56 13.35 50.04 11.18
N PRO A 57 14.12 49.92 10.08
CA PRO A 57 14.88 48.72 9.74
C PRO A 57 16.25 48.69 10.43
N ALA A 58 16.76 47.51 10.79
CA ALA A 58 18.09 47.31 11.35
C ALA A 58 18.88 46.26 10.55
N ALA A 59 20.03 46.64 10.02
CA ALA A 59 20.94 45.73 9.32
C ALA A 59 21.85 45.01 10.32
N GLY A 60 21.96 43.69 10.20
CA GLY A 60 22.89 42.85 10.96
C GLY A 60 23.69 41.96 10.02
N ALA A 61 24.98 42.27 9.82
CA ALA A 61 25.88 41.46 9.02
C ALA A 61 26.74 40.55 9.91
N SER A 62 26.87 39.28 9.55
CA SER A 62 27.95 38.41 9.98
C SER A 62 28.21 37.33 8.92
N ALA A 63 29.41 36.78 8.87
CA ALA A 63 29.90 36.01 7.73
C ALA A 63 30.14 34.52 8.04
N SER A 64 29.95 33.67 7.03
CA SER A 64 30.77 32.47 6.79
C SER A 64 30.45 31.86 5.43
N PRO A 65 31.47 31.53 4.61
CA PRO A 65 31.38 30.35 3.74
C PRO A 65 32.63 29.46 3.82
N GLY A 66 32.38 28.16 4.01
CA GLY A 66 33.31 27.04 3.89
C GLY A 66 32.50 25.73 3.90
N PRO A 67 33.04 24.58 3.45
CA PRO A 67 34.47 24.25 3.48
C PRO A 67 35.07 23.66 2.18
N SER A 68 36.42 23.60 2.18
CA SER A 68 37.32 22.55 1.67
C SER A 68 37.04 21.77 0.36
N THR A 69 37.99 21.88 -0.56
CA THR A 69 38.28 20.92 -1.65
C THR A 69 39.13 19.72 -1.18
N SER A 70 38.87 18.49 -1.68
CA SER A 70 39.91 17.46 -1.95
C SER A 70 39.36 16.25 -2.77
N PRO A 71 40.22 15.43 -3.43
CA PRO A 71 39.77 14.53 -4.52
C PRO A 71 40.16 13.03 -4.41
N SER A 72 39.45 12.20 -5.21
CA SER A 72 39.91 10.89 -5.77
C SER A 72 40.15 9.70 -4.81
N PRO A 73 40.35 8.44 -5.30
CA PRO A 73 40.27 7.94 -6.69
C PRO A 73 39.36 6.69 -6.92
N THR A 74 39.25 6.24 -8.18
CA THR A 74 38.70 4.93 -8.61
C THR A 74 39.78 3.83 -8.63
N PRO A 75 39.41 2.51 -8.58
CA PRO A 75 39.11 1.68 -9.77
C PRO A 75 37.80 0.84 -9.61
N SER A 76 37.08 0.31 -10.61
CA SER A 76 37.35 -0.30 -11.94
C SER A 76 37.36 -1.86 -11.94
N SER A 77 36.94 -2.47 -13.07
CA SER A 77 36.47 -3.87 -13.30
C SER A 77 34.99 -4.11 -12.95
N GLY A 78 34.22 -4.97 -13.63
CA GLY A 78 34.44 -5.74 -14.87
C GLY A 78 33.21 -6.66 -15.18
N PRO A 79 32.84 -6.96 -16.44
CA PRO A 79 31.53 -7.55 -16.77
C PRO A 79 31.50 -9.06 -17.13
N SER A 80 30.27 -9.58 -17.32
CA SER A 80 29.87 -10.79 -18.07
C SER A 80 29.85 -12.17 -17.35
N PRO A 81 29.08 -13.17 -17.88
CA PRO A 81 28.43 -14.22 -17.06
C PRO A 81 28.79 -15.68 -17.46
N SER A 82 28.05 -16.68 -16.93
CA SER A 82 27.41 -17.81 -17.67
C SER A 82 27.46 -19.21 -16.99
N VAL A 83 26.44 -20.03 -17.29
CA VAL A 83 26.27 -21.52 -17.24
C VAL A 83 26.45 -22.39 -15.98
N SER A 84 25.54 -23.38 -15.87
CA SER A 84 25.63 -24.69 -15.19
C SER A 84 25.72 -25.82 -16.27
N PRO A 85 25.60 -27.14 -15.97
CA PRO A 85 25.89 -27.96 -14.77
C PRO A 85 26.87 -29.13 -15.10
N ASP A 86 27.06 -30.15 -14.23
CA ASP A 86 26.78 -31.59 -14.51
C ASP A 86 27.21 -32.56 -13.35
N THR A 87 26.77 -33.81 -13.50
CA THR A 87 26.75 -35.06 -12.72
C THR A 87 28.10 -35.77 -12.47
N GLY A 88 28.16 -36.56 -11.39
CA GLY A 88 28.99 -37.78 -11.30
C GLY A 88 29.97 -37.87 -10.10
N GLY A 89 30.29 -39.04 -9.54
CA GLY A 89 29.69 -40.38 -9.75
C GLY A 89 30.68 -41.56 -9.77
N GLN A 90 31.37 -41.86 -8.66
CA GLN A 90 32.25 -43.05 -8.45
C GLN A 90 32.27 -43.44 -6.95
N GLY A 91 32.47 -44.70 -6.52
CA GLY A 91 32.52 -45.97 -7.24
C GLY A 91 33.48 -47.01 -6.62
N ALA A 92 33.04 -48.28 -6.47
CA ALA A 92 33.84 -49.48 -6.13
C ALA A 92 34.55 -49.53 -4.74
N SER A 93 34.97 -50.67 -4.16
CA SER A 93 34.54 -52.10 -4.20
C SER A 93 35.23 -52.83 -2.99
N GLU A 94 35.40 -54.16 -2.78
CA GLU A 94 35.27 -55.45 -3.53
C GLU A 94 35.21 -56.63 -2.50
N GLN A 95 35.40 -57.89 -2.95
CA GLN A 95 35.66 -59.17 -2.22
C GLN A 95 34.44 -59.87 -1.59
N GLU A 96 33.97 -61.07 -2.02
CA GLU A 96 34.61 -62.40 -2.30
C GLU A 96 35.04 -63.15 -1.02
N ALA A 97 34.94 -64.49 -0.84
CA ALA A 97 34.35 -65.66 -1.55
C ALA A 97 34.28 -66.84 -0.53
N GLU A 98 33.72 -68.07 -0.69
CA GLU A 98 33.05 -68.91 -1.72
C GLU A 98 31.89 -69.69 -0.98
N GLU A 99 30.89 -70.40 -1.56
CA GLU A 99 30.86 -71.74 -2.23
C GLU A 99 31.50 -72.91 -1.41
N LYS A 100 30.98 -74.15 -1.22
CA LYS A 100 29.84 -75.02 -1.67
C LYS A 100 29.50 -76.03 -0.51
N ALA A 101 28.56 -76.99 -0.52
CA ALA A 101 27.54 -77.52 -1.44
C ALA A 101 26.43 -78.28 -0.66
N ALA A 102 25.29 -78.58 -1.32
CA ALA A 102 24.26 -79.60 -1.00
C ALA A 102 23.48 -79.45 0.35
N ALA A 103 22.13 -79.53 0.43
CA ALA A 103 21.11 -80.40 -0.20
C ALA A 103 21.14 -81.85 0.35
N GLU A 104 20.05 -82.45 0.87
CA GLU A 104 18.66 -82.01 1.11
C GLU A 104 18.17 -82.47 2.49
N GLU A 105 17.45 -81.62 3.23
CA GLU A 105 16.29 -82.07 4.02
C GLU A 105 15.17 -81.02 3.91
N LYS A 106 13.91 -81.44 3.94
CA LYS A 106 12.84 -80.79 3.17
C LYS A 106 11.57 -80.54 4.00
N ALA A 107 11.00 -79.35 3.83
CA ALA A 107 9.59 -79.01 4.04
C ALA A 107 8.97 -79.23 5.45
N GLU A 108 9.14 -78.24 6.35
CA GLU A 108 8.18 -77.90 7.43
C GLU A 108 8.18 -76.39 7.80
N ALA A 109 8.79 -75.51 6.98
CA ALA A 109 8.97 -74.08 7.31
C ALA A 109 8.31 -73.08 6.32
N ASP A 110 7.99 -73.51 5.09
CA ASP A 110 7.59 -72.62 3.99
C ASP A 110 6.30 -71.80 4.21
N LYS A 111 5.43 -72.20 5.14
CA LYS A 111 4.13 -71.52 5.34
C LYS A 111 4.14 -70.29 6.24
N LYS A 112 5.27 -69.92 6.86
CA LYS A 112 5.36 -68.68 7.66
C LYS A 112 6.08 -67.53 6.94
N ALA A 113 7.11 -67.81 6.14
CA ALA A 113 7.96 -66.78 5.54
C ALA A 113 7.25 -65.90 4.48
N GLU A 114 6.32 -66.49 3.71
CA GLU A 114 5.48 -65.79 2.72
C GLU A 114 4.63 -64.67 3.35
N ALA A 115 4.09 -64.88 4.56
CA ALA A 115 3.19 -63.93 5.22
C ALA A 115 3.94 -62.68 5.70
N ASP A 116 5.10 -62.86 6.35
CA ASP A 116 5.89 -61.74 6.89
C ASP A 116 6.47 -60.85 5.77
N LYS A 117 6.97 -61.44 4.66
CA LYS A 117 7.47 -60.65 3.51
C LYS A 117 6.39 -59.83 2.81
N LYS A 118 5.17 -60.36 2.68
CA LYS A 118 4.07 -59.60 2.07
C LYS A 118 3.68 -58.39 2.93
N ALA A 119 3.66 -58.55 4.25
CA ALA A 119 3.29 -57.48 5.18
C ALA A 119 4.26 -56.28 5.18
N GLU A 120 5.56 -56.51 4.98
CA GLU A 120 6.54 -55.43 4.77
C GLU A 120 6.30 -54.70 3.45
N ALA A 121 6.04 -55.43 2.36
CA ALA A 121 5.81 -54.84 1.04
C ALA A 121 4.54 -53.96 1.00
N ASP A 122 3.42 -54.44 1.57
CA ASP A 122 2.18 -53.66 1.67
C ASP A 122 2.39 -52.39 2.52
N LYS A 123 3.13 -52.48 3.65
CA LYS A 123 3.47 -51.32 4.49
C LYS A 123 4.34 -50.28 3.78
N LYS A 124 5.34 -50.73 3.00
CA LYS A 124 6.19 -49.80 2.24
C LYS A 124 5.37 -49.08 1.15
N ALA A 125 4.48 -49.81 0.46
CA ALA A 125 3.61 -49.23 -0.56
C ALA A 125 2.60 -48.21 0.00
N GLU A 126 2.08 -48.42 1.22
CA GLU A 126 1.31 -47.42 1.97
C GLU A 126 2.15 -46.17 2.29
N ALA A 127 3.39 -46.35 2.77
CA ALA A 127 4.28 -45.24 3.12
C ALA A 127 4.71 -44.40 1.90
N ASP A 128 5.09 -45.05 0.79
CA ASP A 128 5.44 -44.38 -0.46
C ASP A 128 4.23 -43.60 -1.02
N LYS A 129 3.03 -44.19 -0.98
CA LYS A 129 1.78 -43.49 -1.37
C LYS A 129 1.44 -42.30 -0.48
N LYS A 130 1.66 -42.42 0.84
CA LYS A 130 1.42 -41.29 1.75
C LYS A 130 2.40 -40.15 1.46
N ALA A 131 3.67 -40.44 1.20
CA ALA A 131 4.67 -39.42 0.86
C ALA A 131 4.36 -38.70 -0.48
N GLU A 132 3.84 -39.41 -1.49
CA GLU A 132 3.29 -38.81 -2.72
C GLU A 132 2.08 -37.90 -2.41
N ALA A 133 1.15 -38.35 -1.56
CA ALA A 133 -0.03 -37.59 -1.20
C ALA A 133 0.29 -36.33 -0.37
N ASP A 134 1.21 -36.42 0.60
CA ASP A 134 1.67 -35.28 1.39
C ASP A 134 2.36 -34.24 0.49
N LYS A 135 3.23 -34.67 -0.44
CA LYS A 135 3.86 -33.78 -1.44
C LYS A 135 2.85 -33.13 -2.38
N LYS A 136 1.85 -33.88 -2.84
CA LYS A 136 0.80 -33.35 -3.70
C LYS A 136 -0.03 -32.30 -2.95
N ALA A 137 -0.32 -32.52 -1.67
CA ALA A 137 -1.00 -31.55 -0.82
C ALA A 137 -0.17 -30.27 -0.58
N GLU A 138 1.15 -30.37 -0.36
CA GLU A 138 2.01 -29.17 -0.30
C GLU A 138 2.04 -28.42 -1.64
N ALA A 139 2.12 -29.13 -2.76
CA ALA A 139 2.14 -28.53 -4.09
C ALA A 139 0.81 -27.85 -4.46
N GLU A 140 -0.33 -28.48 -4.16
CA GLU A 140 -1.66 -27.88 -4.37
C GLU A 140 -1.90 -26.70 -3.44
N LYS A 141 -1.51 -26.78 -2.15
CA LYS A 141 -1.61 -25.65 -1.22
C LYS A 141 -0.74 -24.47 -1.66
N LYS A 142 0.48 -24.72 -2.15
CA LYS A 142 1.33 -23.66 -2.72
C LYS A 142 0.71 -23.05 -3.98
N ALA A 143 0.08 -23.85 -4.83
CA ALA A 143 -0.60 -23.35 -6.03
C ALA A 143 -1.88 -22.56 -5.70
N GLU A 144 -2.55 -22.84 -4.59
CA GLU A 144 -3.68 -22.06 -4.07
C GLU A 144 -3.19 -20.71 -3.50
N GLU A 145 -2.08 -20.72 -2.75
CA GLU A 145 -1.37 -19.51 -2.26
C GLU A 145 -0.80 -18.64 -3.41
N GLU A 146 -0.42 -19.25 -4.53
CA GLU A 146 0.08 -18.59 -5.75
C GLU A 146 -1.06 -18.15 -6.70
N ALA A 147 -2.31 -18.56 -6.44
CA ALA A 147 -3.51 -18.19 -7.21
C ALA A 147 -4.33 -17.04 -6.59
N GLU A 148 -4.10 -16.71 -5.31
CA GLU A 148 -4.67 -15.50 -4.66
C GLU A 148 -3.77 -14.26 -4.87
N ALA A 149 -2.77 -14.35 -5.75
CA ALA A 149 -1.70 -13.36 -5.93
C ALA A 149 -1.94 -12.32 -7.06
N GLU A 150 -3.18 -12.12 -7.52
CA GLU A 150 -3.50 -10.84 -8.18
C GLU A 150 -3.45 -9.73 -7.11
N PRO A 151 -2.68 -8.65 -7.29
CA PRO A 151 -2.53 -7.61 -6.28
C PRO A 151 -3.88 -6.95 -6.00
N ALA A 152 -4.37 -7.09 -4.76
CA ALA A 152 -5.61 -6.47 -4.34
C ALA A 152 -5.56 -4.95 -4.56
N ARG A 153 -6.67 -4.34 -5.00
CA ARG A 153 -6.73 -2.87 -5.15
C ARG A 153 -6.40 -2.18 -3.83
N CYS A 154 -5.64 -1.09 -3.90
CA CYS A 154 -5.31 -0.28 -2.73
C CYS A 154 -6.60 0.23 -2.06
N ALA A 155 -6.72 -0.01 -0.76
CA ALA A 155 -7.82 0.53 0.02
C ALA A 155 -7.65 2.05 0.13
N SER A 156 -8.55 2.82 -0.48
CA SER A 156 -8.38 4.29 -0.58
C SER A 156 -8.44 5.02 0.75
N GLU A 157 -9.01 4.42 1.80
CA GLU A 157 -8.94 4.94 3.17
C GLU A 157 -7.58 4.77 3.86
N ASP A 158 -6.69 3.92 3.32
CA ASP A 158 -5.29 3.74 3.75
C ASP A 158 -4.28 4.46 2.83
N LEU A 159 -4.75 5.17 1.79
CA LEU A 159 -3.89 5.94 0.87
C LEU A 159 -3.62 7.36 1.41
N ARG A 160 -2.37 7.82 1.26
CA ARG A 160 -1.97 9.21 1.56
C ARG A 160 -1.77 9.96 0.24
N VAL A 161 -2.53 11.02 0.02
CA VAL A 161 -2.40 11.89 -1.16
C VAL A 161 -1.46 13.05 -0.84
N THR A 162 -0.67 13.51 -1.81
CA THR A 162 0.06 14.79 -1.73
C THR A 162 -0.31 15.71 -2.89
N LEU A 163 -0.27 17.02 -2.66
CA LEU A 163 -0.46 18.06 -3.67
C LEU A 163 0.56 19.18 -3.43
N THR A 164 1.42 19.40 -4.42
CA THR A 164 2.52 20.38 -4.43
C THR A 164 2.42 21.27 -5.66
N GLY A 165 3.03 22.46 -5.60
CA GLY A 165 2.94 23.47 -6.67
C GLY A 165 3.25 24.88 -6.16
N SER A 166 3.13 25.87 -7.05
CA SER A 166 3.39 27.27 -6.68
C SER A 166 2.30 27.82 -5.75
N ALA A 167 2.70 28.35 -4.59
CA ALA A 167 1.80 29.10 -3.71
C ALA A 167 1.48 30.52 -4.24
N THR A 168 2.23 31.00 -5.24
CA THR A 168 2.03 32.30 -5.90
C THR A 168 2.16 32.16 -7.43
N PRO A 169 1.15 31.57 -8.11
CA PRO A 169 1.10 31.52 -9.57
C PRO A 169 0.84 32.91 -10.19
N SER A 170 1.30 33.12 -11.42
CA SER A 170 1.09 34.36 -12.20
C SER A 170 -0.26 34.35 -12.92
N VAL A 171 -0.95 35.50 -13.03
CA VAL A 171 -2.14 35.59 -13.90
C VAL A 171 -1.81 35.29 -15.37
N GLY A 172 -2.51 34.31 -15.94
CA GLY A 172 -2.54 34.04 -17.39
C GLY A 172 -1.40 33.16 -17.92
N GLU A 173 -0.65 32.50 -17.05
CA GLU A 173 0.32 31.45 -17.41
C GLU A 173 -0.25 30.05 -17.09
N ASP A 174 0.38 29.00 -17.62
CA ASP A 174 0.12 27.63 -17.20
C ASP A 174 0.85 27.31 -15.88
N HIS A 175 0.25 26.46 -15.04
CA HIS A 175 0.76 26.13 -13.72
C HIS A 175 0.81 24.62 -13.52
N GLU A 176 2.02 24.08 -13.31
CA GLU A 176 2.21 22.68 -12.95
C GLU A 176 1.83 22.45 -11.48
N LEU A 177 0.95 21.46 -11.27
CA LEU A 177 0.57 20.95 -9.96
C LEU A 177 1.03 19.49 -9.88
N GLU A 178 1.89 19.22 -8.91
CA GLU A 178 2.52 17.93 -8.68
C GLU A 178 1.68 17.15 -7.67
N LEU A 179 1.42 15.88 -7.97
CA LEU A 179 0.50 15.02 -7.25
C LEU A 179 1.18 13.69 -6.94
N SER A 180 0.94 13.14 -5.75
CA SER A 180 1.30 11.75 -5.48
C SER A 180 0.23 11.02 -4.68
N VAL A 181 0.24 9.71 -4.81
CA VAL A 181 -0.54 8.78 -3.98
C VAL A 181 0.40 7.72 -3.42
N ILE A 182 0.47 7.64 -2.10
CA ILE A 182 1.39 6.77 -1.36
C ILE A 182 0.59 5.65 -0.69
N ASN A 183 1.00 4.40 -0.94
CA ASN A 183 0.48 3.23 -0.24
C ASN A 183 0.82 3.31 1.26
N GLY A 184 -0.18 3.45 2.14
CA GLY A 184 -0.02 3.43 3.60
C GLY A 184 -0.19 2.05 4.25
N THR A 185 -0.44 1.01 3.45
CA THR A 185 -0.58 -0.36 3.95
C THR A 185 0.77 -1.08 4.02
N SER A 186 0.83 -2.17 4.79
CA SER A 186 2.01 -3.04 4.87
C SER A 186 2.06 -4.14 3.79
N GLY A 187 1.24 -4.05 2.74
CA GLY A 187 1.20 -5.00 1.63
C GLY A 187 1.33 -4.30 0.27
N THR A 188 1.64 -5.09 -0.77
CA THR A 188 1.55 -4.61 -2.16
C THR A 188 0.09 -4.48 -2.59
N CYS A 189 -0.26 -3.42 -3.31
CA CYS A 189 -1.62 -3.22 -3.82
C CYS A 189 -1.63 -2.59 -5.22
N GLU A 190 -2.71 -2.76 -5.98
CA GLU A 190 -2.89 -2.08 -7.28
C GLU A 190 -3.62 -0.74 -7.11
N LEU A 191 -2.97 0.34 -7.58
CA LEU A 191 -3.53 1.68 -7.68
C LEU A 191 -3.93 1.93 -9.14
N THR A 192 -5.19 2.30 -9.37
CA THR A 192 -5.62 2.89 -10.65
C THR A 192 -5.86 4.38 -10.46
N VAL A 193 -5.14 5.21 -11.20
CA VAL A 193 -5.39 6.66 -11.33
C VAL A 193 -6.07 6.90 -12.68
N ASP A 194 -7.30 7.38 -12.61
CA ASP A 194 -8.10 7.86 -13.75
C ASP A 194 -9.20 8.81 -13.24
N GLN A 195 -10.01 9.37 -14.14
CA GLN A 195 -11.07 10.34 -13.82
C GLN A 195 -12.15 9.79 -12.87
N GLY A 196 -12.33 8.46 -12.80
CA GLY A 196 -13.26 7.80 -11.88
C GLY A 196 -12.71 7.59 -10.45
N SER A 197 -11.39 7.62 -10.26
CA SER A 197 -10.75 7.42 -8.94
C SER A 197 -10.19 8.72 -8.35
N PHE A 198 -9.77 9.68 -9.18
CA PHE A 198 -9.13 10.91 -8.76
C PHE A 198 -9.77 12.17 -9.36
N GLU A 199 -9.96 13.20 -8.52
CA GLU A 199 -10.37 14.53 -8.96
C GLU A 199 -9.51 15.63 -8.29
N LEU A 200 -8.91 16.50 -9.10
CA LEU A 200 -8.31 17.75 -8.65
C LEU A 200 -9.31 18.89 -8.90
N ARG A 201 -9.77 19.55 -7.83
CA ARG A 201 -10.73 20.67 -7.88
C ARG A 201 -10.08 21.98 -7.46
N ILE A 202 -10.35 23.08 -8.15
CA ILE A 202 -9.87 24.42 -7.78
C ILE A 202 -11.06 25.33 -7.51
N TYR A 203 -11.09 25.96 -6.34
CA TYR A 203 -12.17 26.85 -5.88
C TYR A 203 -11.67 28.27 -5.62
N SER A 204 -12.56 29.25 -5.76
CA SER A 204 -12.40 30.58 -5.15
C SER A 204 -13.63 30.89 -4.28
N GLY A 205 -13.44 30.85 -2.96
CA GLY A 205 -14.57 30.83 -2.02
C GLY A 205 -15.43 29.59 -2.22
N THR A 206 -16.68 29.78 -2.64
CA THR A 206 -17.63 28.70 -2.96
C THR A 206 -17.78 28.41 -4.44
N ASP A 207 -17.12 29.17 -5.33
CA ASP A 207 -17.21 28.97 -6.78
C ASP A 207 -16.20 27.90 -7.24
N ARG A 208 -16.68 26.84 -7.93
CA ARG A 208 -15.81 25.82 -8.55
C ARG A 208 -15.28 26.38 -9.86
N ILE A 209 -13.99 26.71 -9.86
CA ILE A 209 -13.31 27.37 -10.97
C ILE A 209 -12.84 26.35 -11.99
N TRP A 210 -12.19 25.27 -11.55
CA TRP A 210 -11.59 24.29 -12.46
C TRP A 210 -11.67 22.87 -11.87
N THR A 211 -11.82 21.83 -12.70
CA THR A 211 -11.73 20.43 -12.26
C THR A 211 -11.36 19.44 -13.36
N THR A 212 -10.61 18.38 -13.01
CA THR A 212 -10.32 17.24 -13.90
C THR A 212 -11.53 16.35 -14.21
N ASP A 213 -12.63 16.47 -13.44
CA ASP A 213 -13.95 15.86 -13.73
C ASP A 213 -14.48 16.24 -15.13
N GLN A 214 -14.04 17.39 -15.67
CA GLN A 214 -14.46 17.88 -16.99
C GLN A 214 -13.53 17.48 -18.15
N CYS A 215 -12.39 16.84 -17.88
CA CYS A 215 -11.46 16.39 -18.92
C CYS A 215 -10.57 15.22 -18.49
N ALA A 216 -10.79 14.04 -19.08
CA ALA A 216 -9.97 12.85 -18.82
C ALA A 216 -8.51 13.00 -19.31
N GLU A 217 -8.26 13.88 -20.30
CA GLU A 217 -6.91 14.13 -20.84
C GLU A 217 -6.01 14.97 -19.89
N TRP A 218 -6.55 15.54 -18.81
CA TRP A 218 -5.75 16.25 -17.78
C TRP A 218 -5.22 15.31 -16.67
N LEU A 219 -5.50 14.01 -16.78
CA LEU A 219 -5.07 12.97 -15.84
C LEU A 219 -4.29 11.86 -16.54
N PRO A 220 -3.39 11.16 -15.83
CA PRO A 220 -2.95 9.85 -16.27
C PRO A 220 -4.16 8.89 -16.29
N ALA A 221 -4.17 7.97 -17.25
CA ALA A 221 -5.05 6.80 -17.26
C ALA A 221 -4.16 5.57 -17.03
N THR A 222 -3.87 5.26 -15.77
CA THR A 222 -2.75 4.39 -15.39
C THR A 222 -3.12 3.47 -14.23
N THR A 223 -2.75 2.20 -14.35
CA THR A 223 -2.71 1.25 -13.23
C THR A 223 -1.26 0.90 -12.92
N VAL A 224 -0.87 0.95 -11.65
CA VAL A 224 0.43 0.54 -11.14
C VAL A 224 0.28 -0.32 -9.88
N THR A 225 1.16 -1.30 -9.71
CA THR A 225 1.33 -1.97 -8.42
C THR A 225 2.24 -1.11 -7.53
N LEU A 226 1.82 -0.84 -6.29
CA LEU A 226 2.60 -0.14 -5.28
C LEU A 226 3.03 -1.07 -4.15
N GLU A 227 4.33 -1.05 -3.84
CA GLU A 227 4.91 -1.59 -2.61
C GLU A 227 4.53 -0.73 -1.38
N PRO A 228 4.68 -1.23 -0.13
CA PRO A 228 4.48 -0.44 1.08
C PRO A 228 5.33 0.83 1.11
N GLU A 229 4.75 1.96 1.55
CA GLU A 229 5.33 3.31 1.51
C GLU A 229 5.76 3.81 0.10
N GLN A 230 5.48 3.08 -0.99
CA GLN A 230 5.77 3.55 -2.35
C GLN A 230 4.75 4.61 -2.81
N ALA A 231 5.25 5.65 -3.49
CA ALA A 231 4.46 6.67 -4.14
C ALA A 231 4.29 6.37 -5.65
N HIS A 232 3.11 6.68 -6.20
CA HIS A 232 2.94 7.01 -7.61
C HIS A 232 2.84 8.52 -7.75
N GLU A 233 3.64 9.12 -8.63
CA GLU A 233 3.75 10.58 -8.81
C GLU A 233 3.35 10.97 -10.24
N TRP A 234 2.62 12.07 -10.40
CA TRP A 234 2.30 12.67 -11.70
C TRP A 234 2.11 14.19 -11.62
N THR A 235 2.11 14.85 -12.78
CA THR A 235 1.85 16.28 -12.91
C THR A 235 0.54 16.52 -13.64
N THR A 236 -0.27 17.45 -13.14
CA THR A 236 -1.46 17.98 -13.82
C THR A 236 -1.30 19.49 -14.00
N THR A 237 -1.56 20.00 -15.20
CA THR A 237 -1.45 21.43 -15.51
C THR A 237 -2.78 22.15 -15.33
N TRP A 238 -2.77 23.28 -14.62
CA TRP A 238 -3.88 24.22 -14.53
C TRP A 238 -3.55 25.51 -15.29
N GLN A 239 -4.40 25.89 -16.25
CA GLN A 239 -4.11 26.91 -17.28
C GLN A 239 -4.43 28.35 -16.84
N GLY A 240 -4.50 28.62 -15.52
CA GLY A 240 -4.93 29.92 -14.98
C GLY A 240 -6.34 30.36 -15.41
N ARG A 241 -7.20 29.41 -15.80
CA ARG A 241 -8.53 29.58 -16.42
C ARG A 241 -9.62 28.84 -15.66
N ARG A 242 -10.89 29.15 -15.98
CA ARG A 242 -12.04 28.34 -15.60
C ARG A 242 -12.17 27.14 -16.56
N SER A 243 -12.57 25.96 -16.08
CA SER A 243 -12.93 24.83 -16.95
C SER A 243 -14.42 24.78 -17.27
N GLU A 244 -14.71 24.26 -18.46
CA GLU A 244 -16.03 23.90 -18.96
C GLU A 244 -16.02 22.41 -19.36
N ASP A 245 -17.19 21.86 -19.67
CA ASP A 245 -17.33 20.45 -20.08
C ASP A 245 -16.63 20.18 -21.43
N ASP A 246 -16.48 18.90 -21.81
CA ASP A 246 -15.79 18.48 -23.04
C ASP A 246 -14.35 19.07 -23.19
N CYS A 247 -13.60 19.11 -22.08
CA CYS A 247 -12.25 19.71 -21.99
C CYS A 247 -12.18 21.23 -22.31
N GLY A 248 -13.30 21.95 -22.22
CA GLY A 248 -13.35 23.39 -22.45
C GLY A 248 -12.59 24.23 -21.41
N LEU A 249 -12.11 25.40 -21.82
CA LEU A 249 -11.48 26.40 -20.97
C LEU A 249 -11.97 27.79 -21.39
N ASP A 250 -12.32 28.61 -20.40
CA ASP A 250 -12.78 30.00 -20.59
C ASP A 250 -11.71 30.85 -21.32
N GLU A 251 -12.14 31.73 -22.22
CA GLU A 251 -11.28 32.64 -22.98
C GLU A 251 -10.61 33.68 -22.06
N ASP A 252 -11.27 34.10 -20.98
CA ASP A 252 -10.76 35.07 -20.01
C ASP A 252 -9.81 34.41 -18.99
N ALA A 253 -8.67 35.05 -18.74
CA ALA A 253 -7.77 34.66 -17.66
C ALA A 253 -8.36 35.01 -16.29
N LEU A 254 -8.09 34.18 -15.28
CA LEU A 254 -8.56 34.42 -13.93
C LEU A 254 -7.93 35.68 -13.31
N ARG A 255 -8.73 36.39 -12.50
CA ARG A 255 -8.30 37.63 -11.85
C ARG A 255 -7.39 37.33 -10.64
N PRO A 256 -6.47 38.25 -10.26
CA PRO A 256 -5.71 38.14 -9.01
C PRO A 256 -6.61 37.85 -7.82
N GLY A 257 -6.23 36.87 -6.98
CA GLY A 257 -7.11 36.36 -5.94
C GLY A 257 -6.53 35.19 -5.16
N THR A 258 -7.33 34.66 -4.22
CA THR A 258 -7.01 33.41 -3.52
C THR A 258 -7.80 32.26 -4.13
N TYR A 259 -7.09 31.19 -4.46
CA TYR A 259 -7.60 29.96 -5.04
C TYR A 259 -7.16 28.80 -4.16
N VAL A 260 -8.00 27.77 -4.03
CA VAL A 260 -7.68 26.56 -3.26
C VAL A 260 -7.82 25.36 -4.17
N ALA A 261 -6.70 24.75 -4.51
CA ALA A 261 -6.67 23.44 -5.15
C ALA A 261 -6.88 22.37 -4.08
N THR A 262 -7.73 21.39 -4.35
CA THR A 262 -8.08 20.27 -3.47
C THR A 262 -7.96 18.97 -4.27
N ALA A 263 -7.05 18.10 -3.88
CA ALA A 263 -6.88 16.79 -4.47
C ALA A 263 -7.71 15.75 -3.70
N VAL A 264 -8.52 14.96 -4.41
CA VAL A 264 -9.40 13.94 -3.85
C VAL A 264 -9.13 12.61 -4.57
N PHE A 265 -8.83 11.56 -3.82
CA PHE A 265 -8.71 10.19 -4.34
C PHE A 265 -9.71 9.28 -3.62
N GLU A 266 -10.81 8.92 -4.27
CA GLU A 266 -11.97 8.19 -3.70
C GLU A 266 -12.39 8.61 -2.27
N LYS A 267 -11.84 7.94 -1.25
CA LYS A 267 -12.10 8.11 0.19
C LYS A 267 -10.89 8.60 1.00
N ALA A 268 -9.72 8.77 0.37
CA ALA A 268 -8.49 9.21 1.03
C ALA A 268 -8.69 10.60 1.66
N GLU A 269 -7.86 10.94 2.67
CA GLU A 269 -7.93 12.27 3.27
C GLU A 269 -7.55 13.34 2.23
N PRO A 270 -8.44 14.30 1.90
CA PRO A 270 -8.23 15.22 0.80
C PRO A 270 -7.28 16.34 1.18
N VAL A 271 -6.21 16.51 0.40
CA VAL A 271 -5.17 17.52 0.65
C VAL A 271 -5.41 18.81 -0.16
N GLN A 272 -4.96 19.95 0.38
CA GLN A 272 -5.24 21.27 -0.17
C GLN A 272 -3.98 22.11 -0.34
N LEU A 273 -3.88 22.80 -1.48
CA LEU A 273 -2.88 23.83 -1.76
C LEU A 273 -3.57 25.19 -1.91
N VAL A 274 -3.20 26.14 -1.04
CA VAL A 274 -3.71 27.53 -1.11
C VAL A 274 -2.77 28.36 -1.97
N MET A 275 -3.31 28.86 -3.08
CA MET A 275 -2.60 29.64 -4.10
C MET A 275 -3.06 31.09 -4.09
N ARG A 276 -2.12 32.02 -4.23
CA ARG A 276 -2.38 33.45 -4.42
C ARG A 276 -1.99 33.86 -5.83
N LEU A 277 -2.95 33.81 -6.74
CA LEU A 277 -2.79 34.24 -8.13
C LEU A 277 -2.58 35.77 -8.16
N GLY A 278 -1.56 36.24 -8.86
CA GLY A 278 -1.13 37.65 -8.82
C GLY A 278 -0.43 38.18 -10.07
#